data_AF-A0A255HTU7-F1
#
_entry.id   AF-A0A255HTU7-F1
#
_cell.length_a   1.000
_cell.length_b   1.000
_cell.length_c   1.000
_cell.angle_alpha   90.00
_cell.angle_beta   90.00
_cell.angle_gamma   90.00
#
_symmetry.space_group_name_H-M   'P 1'
#
loop_
_entity.id
_entity.type
_entity.pdbx_description
1 polymer ?
#
loop_
_entity_poly.entity_id
_entity_poly.type
_entity_poly.pdbx_seq_one_letter_code
_entity_poly.pdbx_strand_id
1 'polypeptide(L)'
;MAIGTAHDIWTAYRENAFGKYRKPFVGWLMVVEDVARSRSPVRDKSPHFPVFPEFQGASYLKRYDVLCQRLVQEQLYTAASVIATPKEAMTTGAYEDLSQLTSLKNFITSFAGHIAMEAASSAP
;
A
#
# COMPACT_ATOMS: atom_id res chain seq x y z
N MET A 1 8.09 -0.65 -8.50
CA MET A 1 7.82 -2.07 -8.14
C MET A 1 7.75 -2.14 -6.63
N ALA A 2 6.65 -2.60 -6.01
CA ALA A 2 6.53 -2.63 -4.55
C ALA A 2 7.21 -3.86 -3.92
N ILE A 3 6.97 -5.06 -4.48
CA ILE A 3 7.45 -6.33 -3.91
C ILE A 3 8.99 -6.39 -3.87
N GLY A 4 9.66 -6.02 -4.97
CA GLY A 4 11.12 -6.01 -5.03
C GLY A 4 11.73 -5.05 -4.00
N THR A 5 11.22 -3.82 -3.93
CA THR A 5 11.66 -2.83 -2.94
C THR A 5 11.48 -3.31 -1.50
N ALA A 6 10.35 -3.96 -1.17
CA ALA A 6 10.18 -4.54 0.15
C ALA A 6 11.23 -5.62 0.45
N HIS A 7 11.49 -6.51 -0.51
CA HIS A 7 12.47 -7.57 -0.34
C HIS A 7 13.89 -7.02 -0.15
N ASP A 8 14.26 -5.99 -0.91
CA ASP A 8 15.54 -5.32 -0.80
C ASP A 8 15.69 -4.64 0.56
N ILE A 9 14.66 -3.92 1.02
CA ILE A 9 14.65 -3.27 2.36
C ILE A 9 14.79 -4.31 3.47
N TRP A 10 14.05 -5.41 3.42
CA TRP A 10 14.11 -6.44 4.46
C TRP A 10 15.42 -7.23 4.43
N THR A 11 15.99 -7.43 3.24
CA THR A 11 17.34 -7.98 3.09
C THR A 11 18.35 -7.04 3.73
N ALA A 12 18.34 -5.75 3.39
CA ALA A 12 19.22 -4.75 3.99
C ALA A 12 19.08 -4.69 5.52
N TYR A 13 17.86 -4.76 6.05
CA TYR A 13 17.61 -4.81 7.49
C TYR A 13 18.22 -6.06 8.13
N ARG A 14 18.00 -7.25 7.56
CA ARG A 14 18.56 -8.52 8.05
C ARG A 14 20.09 -8.50 8.06
N GLU A 15 20.71 -7.93 7.03
CA GLU A 15 22.18 -7.82 6.92
C GLU A 15 22.76 -6.67 7.78
N ASN A 16 21.94 -6.01 8.62
CA ASN A 16 22.34 -4.86 9.45
C ASN A 16 22.91 -3.68 8.63
N ALA A 17 22.52 -3.52 7.36
CA ALA A 17 22.98 -2.42 6.52
C ALA A 17 22.53 -1.04 7.04
N PHE A 18 21.44 -1.01 7.81
CA PHE A 18 20.99 0.17 8.53
C PHE A 18 21.64 0.31 9.92
N GLY A 19 22.45 -0.64 10.38
CA GLY A 19 22.87 -0.77 11.78
C GLY A 19 21.95 -1.67 12.59
N LYS A 20 22.27 -1.88 13.88
CA LYS A 20 21.48 -2.73 14.80
C LYS A 20 20.31 -1.96 15.42
N TYR A 21 19.46 -1.38 14.57
CA TYR A 21 18.26 -0.66 15.00
C TYR A 21 17.03 -1.57 15.07
N ARG A 22 15.99 -1.09 15.75
CA ARG A 22 14.67 -1.72 15.74
C ARG A 22 14.12 -1.80 14.32
N LYS A 23 13.22 -2.76 14.08
CA LYS A 23 12.51 -2.91 12.80
C LYS A 23 11.88 -1.57 12.38
N PRO A 24 12.26 -0.98 11.23
CA PRO A 24 11.70 0.30 10.79
C PRO A 24 10.23 0.16 10.38
N PHE A 25 9.50 1.27 10.41
CA PHE A 25 8.23 1.38 9.72
C PHE A 25 8.46 1.46 8.21
N VAL A 26 7.81 0.58 7.45
CA VAL A 26 7.87 0.60 5.99
C VAL A 26 6.47 0.79 5.45
N GLY A 27 6.22 1.95 4.83
CA GLY A 27 4.94 2.31 4.25
C GLY A 27 4.96 2.23 2.72
N TRP A 28 3.85 1.77 2.12
CA TRP A 28 3.60 1.91 0.68
C TRP A 28 2.41 2.83 0.44
N LEU A 29 2.59 3.88 -0.36
CA LEU A 29 1.50 4.80 -0.68
C LEU A 29 1.46 4.99 -2.19
N MET A 30 0.27 4.86 -2.78
CA MET A 30 0.09 5.09 -4.20
C MET A 30 -1.15 5.91 -4.48
N VAL A 31 -1.01 6.87 -5.37
CA VAL A 31 -2.09 7.74 -5.83
C VAL A 31 -2.49 7.31 -7.23
N VAL A 32 -3.78 7.13 -7.44
CA VAL A 32 -4.36 6.74 -8.73
C VAL A 32 -5.46 7.72 -9.07
N GLU A 33 -5.46 8.20 -10.31
CA GLU A 33 -6.52 9.08 -10.79
C GLU A 33 -7.88 8.36 -10.70
N ASP A 34 -8.83 9.02 -10.06
CA ASP A 34 -10.19 8.53 -9.92
C ASP A 34 -11.05 9.00 -11.09
N VAL A 35 -11.19 8.10 -12.07
CA VAL A 35 -11.95 8.33 -13.30
C VAL A 35 -12.70 7.07 -13.66
N ALA A 36 -13.77 7.21 -14.45
CA ALA A 36 -14.57 6.05 -14.89
C ALA A 36 -13.70 4.91 -15.46
N ARG A 37 -12.64 5.25 -16.21
CA ARG A 37 -11.72 4.26 -16.79
C ARG A 37 -10.92 3.48 -15.74
N SER A 38 -10.51 4.09 -14.62
CA SER A 38 -9.76 3.40 -13.57
C SER A 38 -10.66 2.53 -12.67
N ARG A 39 -11.98 2.81 -12.68
CA ARG A 39 -13.04 2.01 -12.02
C ARG A 39 -13.68 0.94 -12.90
N SER A 40 -13.54 1.01 -14.21
CA SER A 40 -14.11 0.03 -15.13
C SER A 40 -13.39 -1.32 -15.08
N PRO A 41 -14.12 -2.44 -15.24
CA PRO A 41 -13.53 -3.77 -15.41
C PRO A 41 -12.48 -3.82 -16.51
N VAL A 42 -11.35 -4.47 -16.22
CA VAL A 42 -10.31 -4.73 -17.22
C VAL A 42 -10.48 -6.14 -17.75
N ARG A 43 -10.36 -6.32 -19.08
CA ARG A 43 -10.44 -7.63 -19.72
C ARG A 43 -9.25 -8.51 -19.33
N ASP A 44 -9.54 -9.67 -18.78
CA ASP A 44 -8.52 -10.68 -18.48
C ASP A 44 -8.16 -11.50 -19.73
N LYS A 45 -6.87 -11.75 -19.92
CA LYS A 45 -6.36 -12.72 -20.89
C LYS A 45 -5.57 -13.78 -20.14
N SER A 46 -6.13 -14.98 -20.04
CA SER A 46 -5.58 -16.09 -19.26
C SER A 46 -5.34 -17.33 -20.14
N PRO A 47 -4.39 -17.29 -21.11
CA PRO A 47 -4.20 -18.38 -22.07
C PRO A 47 -3.58 -19.65 -21.45
N HIS A 48 -2.89 -19.52 -20.31
CA HIS A 48 -2.15 -20.63 -19.69
C HIS A 48 -2.72 -21.09 -18.35
N PHE A 49 -3.11 -20.15 -17.48
CA PHE A 49 -3.62 -20.43 -16.14
C PHE A 49 -4.78 -19.52 -15.83
N PRO A 50 -5.81 -20.00 -15.10
CA PRO A 50 -6.92 -19.16 -14.69
C PRO A 50 -6.43 -18.02 -13.79
N VAL A 51 -7.02 -16.85 -13.99
CA VAL A 51 -6.81 -15.69 -13.11
C VAL A 51 -7.58 -15.94 -11.80
N PHE A 52 -6.97 -15.59 -10.66
CA PHE A 52 -7.65 -15.73 -9.37
C PHE A 52 -8.95 -14.92 -9.32
N PRO A 53 -10.00 -15.41 -8.63
CA PRO A 53 -11.34 -14.81 -8.66
C PRO A 53 -11.39 -13.31 -8.36
N GLU A 54 -10.59 -12.83 -7.42
CA GLU A 54 -10.51 -11.42 -7.02
C GLU A 54 -9.98 -10.48 -8.12
N PHE A 55 -9.35 -11.01 -9.16
CA PHE A 55 -8.86 -10.25 -10.30
C PHE A 55 -9.78 -10.35 -11.51
N GLN A 56 -10.71 -11.31 -11.54
CA GLN A 56 -11.63 -11.51 -12.66
C GLN A 56 -12.58 -10.32 -12.80
N GLY A 57 -12.48 -9.59 -13.92
CA GLY A 57 -13.26 -8.37 -14.14
C GLY A 57 -12.93 -7.23 -13.17
N ALA A 58 -11.83 -7.33 -12.43
CA ALA A 58 -11.41 -6.27 -11.51
C ALA A 58 -10.92 -5.04 -12.28
N SER A 59 -11.30 -3.86 -11.79
CA SER A 59 -10.79 -2.58 -12.28
C SER A 59 -9.33 -2.35 -11.86
N TYR A 60 -8.67 -1.35 -12.45
CA TYR A 60 -7.30 -0.99 -12.03
C TYR A 60 -7.22 -0.62 -10.55
N LEU A 61 -8.15 0.21 -10.07
CA LEU A 61 -8.23 0.56 -8.65
C LEU A 61 -8.40 -0.67 -7.77
N LYS A 62 -9.28 -1.61 -8.17
CA LYS A 62 -9.48 -2.83 -7.38
C LYS A 62 -8.25 -3.74 -7.37
N ARG A 63 -7.54 -3.85 -8.49
CA ARG A 63 -6.28 -4.62 -8.56
C ARG A 63 -5.20 -4.03 -7.65
N TYR A 64 -5.10 -2.70 -7.57
CA TYR A 64 -4.16 -2.04 -6.66
C TYR A 64 -4.53 -2.17 -5.19
N ASP A 65 -5.83 -2.12 -4.86
CA ASP A 65 -6.34 -2.40 -3.52
C ASP A 65 -5.95 -3.82 -3.10
N VAL A 66 -6.21 -4.84 -3.95
CA VAL A 66 -5.80 -6.23 -3.67
C VAL A 66 -4.28 -6.35 -3.49
N LEU A 67 -3.47 -5.68 -4.33
CA LEU A 67 -2.02 -5.65 -4.15
C LEU A 67 -1.65 -5.09 -2.77
N CYS A 68 -2.16 -3.93 -2.40
CA CYS A 68 -1.83 -3.29 -1.12
C CYS A 68 -2.29 -4.11 0.09
N GLN A 69 -3.45 -4.77 0.01
CA GLN A 69 -3.90 -5.69 1.06
C GLN A 69 -2.90 -6.84 1.24
N ARG A 70 -2.47 -7.49 0.15
CA ARG A 70 -1.49 -8.58 0.20
C ARG A 70 -0.13 -8.12 0.70
N LEU A 71 0.35 -6.94 0.28
CA LEU A 71 1.59 -6.34 0.77
C LEU A 71 1.60 -6.20 2.31
N VAL A 72 0.46 -5.86 2.92
CA VAL A 72 0.32 -5.75 4.38
C VAL A 72 0.15 -7.14 5.02
N GLN A 73 -0.72 -7.99 4.46
CA GLN A 73 -1.00 -9.33 4.99
C GLN A 73 0.24 -10.23 4.99
N GLU A 74 1.09 -10.11 3.97
CA GLU A 74 2.37 -10.82 3.85
C GLU A 74 3.50 -10.15 4.63
N GLN A 75 3.21 -9.07 5.38
CA GLN A 75 4.16 -8.30 6.19
C GLN A 75 5.35 -7.71 5.40
N LEU A 76 5.19 -7.54 4.09
CA LEU A 76 6.16 -6.83 3.25
C LEU A 76 6.19 -5.33 3.58
N TYR A 77 5.05 -4.78 3.97
CA TYR A 77 4.91 -3.41 4.44
C TYR A 77 4.15 -3.38 5.77
N THR A 78 4.49 -2.42 6.63
CA THR A 78 3.76 -2.17 7.89
C THR A 78 2.36 -1.63 7.62
N ALA A 79 2.24 -0.74 6.63
CA ALA A 79 0.97 -0.23 6.14
C ALA A 79 1.07 0.08 4.65
N ALA A 80 -0.04 -0.06 3.94
CA ALA A 80 -0.14 0.31 2.53
C ALA A 80 -1.42 1.11 2.27
N SER A 81 -1.40 2.04 1.33
CA SER A 81 -2.57 2.84 0.95
C SER A 81 -2.69 3.03 -0.55
N VAL A 82 -3.92 2.88 -1.06
CA VAL A 82 -4.34 3.31 -2.39
C VAL A 82 -5.26 4.51 -2.24
N ILE A 83 -4.80 5.66 -2.71
CA ILE A 83 -5.56 6.90 -2.72
C ILE A 83 -6.14 7.09 -4.11
N ALA A 84 -7.46 6.96 -4.25
CA ALA A 84 -8.17 7.33 -5.47
C ALA A 84 -8.55 8.81 -5.39
N THR A 85 -8.09 9.65 -6.30
CA THR A 85 -8.42 11.08 -6.28
C THR A 85 -8.72 11.59 -7.69
N PRO A 86 -9.83 12.32 -7.89
CA PRO A 86 -10.14 12.88 -9.20
C PRO A 86 -9.17 14.03 -9.50
N LYS A 87 -8.88 14.25 -10.78
CA LYS A 87 -7.93 15.29 -11.19
C LYS A 87 -8.34 16.69 -10.73
N GLU A 88 -9.64 16.93 -10.62
CA GLU A 88 -10.22 18.21 -10.21
C GLU A 88 -10.00 18.50 -8.71
N ALA A 89 -9.62 17.50 -7.91
CA ALA A 89 -9.44 17.63 -6.47
C ALA A 89 -8.10 18.27 -6.04
N MET A 90 -7.32 18.85 -6.97
CA MET A 90 -6.02 19.46 -6.63
C MET A 90 -6.09 20.52 -5.53
N THR A 91 -7.19 21.28 -5.44
CA THR A 91 -7.37 22.33 -4.43
C THR A 91 -8.21 21.89 -3.24
N THR A 92 -9.04 20.84 -3.38
CA THR A 92 -9.93 20.37 -2.31
C THR A 92 -9.29 19.25 -1.49
N GLY A 93 -8.33 18.52 -2.07
CA GLY A 93 -7.76 17.32 -1.45
C GLY A 93 -8.75 16.16 -1.34
N ALA A 94 -9.85 16.17 -2.10
CA ALA A 94 -10.82 15.09 -2.08
C ALA A 94 -10.20 13.78 -2.60
N TYR A 95 -10.42 12.69 -1.87
CA TYR A 95 -10.01 11.34 -2.24
C TYR A 95 -10.99 10.31 -1.69
N GLU A 96 -10.90 9.10 -2.22
CA GLU A 96 -11.64 7.94 -1.74
C GLU A 96 -10.68 6.80 -1.38
N ASP A 97 -11.06 6.05 -0.34
CA ASP A 97 -10.44 4.81 0.06
C ASP A 97 -11.22 3.62 -0.53
N LEU A 98 -10.50 2.59 -0.99
CA LEU A 98 -11.11 1.40 -1.60
C LEU A 98 -11.43 0.30 -0.57
N SER A 99 -10.69 0.27 0.54
CA SER A 99 -10.89 -0.65 1.65
C SER A 99 -10.37 -0.03 2.95
N GLN A 100 -10.89 -0.50 4.09
CA GLN A 100 -10.44 -0.02 5.40
C GLN A 100 -8.95 -0.34 5.65
N LEU A 101 -8.51 -1.55 5.27
CA LEU A 101 -7.14 -2.00 5.48
C LEU A 101 -6.13 -1.12 4.73
N THR A 102 -6.47 -0.70 3.51
CA THR A 102 -5.59 0.13 2.66
C THR A 102 -6.03 1.59 2.62
N SER A 103 -6.77 2.05 3.63
CA SER A 103 -7.19 3.44 3.73
C SER A 103 -6.03 4.35 4.13
N LEU A 104 -6.03 5.59 3.64
CA LEU A 104 -5.06 6.60 4.08
C LEU A 104 -5.14 6.83 5.59
N LYS A 105 -6.35 6.78 6.16
CA LYS A 105 -6.57 6.88 7.60
C LYS A 105 -5.82 5.78 8.35
N ASN A 106 -6.00 4.51 7.96
CA ASN A 106 -5.31 3.38 8.62
C ASN A 106 -3.79 3.50 8.50
N PHE A 107 -3.30 3.94 7.33
CA PHE A 107 -1.89 4.20 7.12
C PHE A 107 -1.34 5.25 8.10
N ILE A 108 -1.98 6.43 8.17
CA ILE A 108 -1.53 7.52 9.02
C ILE A 108 -1.62 7.12 10.50
N THR A 109 -2.70 6.44 10.93
CA THR A 109 -2.82 5.95 12.31
C THR A 109 -1.69 4.99 12.66
N SER A 110 -1.37 4.05 11.78
CA SER A 110 -0.26 3.10 11.98
C SER A 110 1.09 3.81 12.08
N PHE A 111 1.31 4.82 11.23
CA PHE A 111 2.55 5.60 11.24
C PHE A 111 2.67 6.48 12.49
N ALA A 112 1.60 7.16 12.88
CA ALA A 112 1.55 7.96 14.11
C ALA A 112 1.82 7.10 15.35
N GLY A 113 1.26 5.89 15.41
CA GLY A 113 1.56 4.92 16.47
C GLY A 113 3.04 4.53 16.50
N HIS A 114 3.67 4.33 15.33
CA HIS A 114 5.10 4.06 15.25
C HIS A 114 5.95 5.22 15.76
N ILE A 115 5.63 6.46 15.36
CA ILE A 115 6.32 7.66 15.84
C ILE A 115 6.22 7.78 17.36
N ALA A 116 5.01 7.59 17.92
CA ALA A 116 4.80 7.67 19.36
C ALA A 116 5.64 6.63 20.13
N MET A 117 5.74 5.40 19.61
CA MET A 117 6.59 4.37 20.20
C MET A 117 8.08 4.75 20.15
N GLU A 118 8.55 5.31 19.04
CA GLU A 118 9.95 5.69 18.87
C GLU A 118 10.32 6.86 19.80
N ALA A 119 9.46 7.87 19.89
CA ALA A 119 9.62 8.99 20.80
C ALA A 119 9.67 8.56 22.27
N ALA A 120 8.80 7.61 22.68
CA ALA A 120 8.82 7.06 24.04
C ALA A 120 10.08 6.22 24.32
N SER A 121 10.63 5.56 23.30
CA SER A 121 11.85 4.74 23.44
C SER A 121 13.13 5.57 23.48
N SER A 122 13.08 6.81 22.97
CA SER A 122 14.19 7.76 22.94
C SER A 122 14.16 8.77 24.09
N ALA A 123 13.14 8.70 24.95
CA ALA A 123 13.08 9.50 26.17
C ALA A 123 14.19 9.06 27.14
N PRO A 124 14.90 10.01 27.78
CA PRO A 124 16.00 9.70 28.70
C PRO A 124 15.56 8.91 29.93
#